data_AF-A0A7C5DNU1-F1
#
_entry.id   AF-A0A7C5DNU1-F1
#
_cell.length_a   1.000
_cell.length_b   1.000
_cell.length_c   1.000
_cell.angle_alpha   90.00
_cell.angle_beta   90.00
_cell.angle_gamma   90.00
#
_symmetry.space_group_name_H-M   'P 1'
#
loop_
_entity.id
_entity.type
_entity.pdbx_description
1 polymer ?
#
loop_
_entity_poly.entity_id
_entity_poly.type
_entity_poly.pdbx_seq_one_letter_code
_entity_poly.pdbx_strand_id
1 'polypeptide(L)'
;EASLAAIRFVDDGAIIKLFANSILTINTEKTENRLDKNLYLEVGELWSKVTKEKGTYEIETPTAVAAVKGTDFLTEVKESGETWIFTFEGVVELKSDMGVVEVDKGKTGIATKESAPTSRKTEKGEVRQEVSDEIKSAVETNVMEIEFKDASGQTKTMKIFYK
;
A
#
# COMPACT_ATOMS: atom_id res chain seq x y z
N GLU A 1 9.79 0.04 21.40
CA GLU A 1 9.91 -0.83 20.21
C GLU A 1 8.86 -0.41 19.22
N ALA A 2 9.21 -0.24 17.94
CA ALA A 2 8.22 -0.04 16.89
C ALA A 2 7.68 -1.43 16.49
N SER A 3 6.40 -1.70 16.78
CA SER A 3 5.74 -2.93 16.35
C SER A 3 5.36 -2.83 14.87
N LEU A 4 5.65 -3.87 14.10
CA LEU A 4 5.29 -3.99 12.70
C LEU A 4 4.71 -5.38 12.46
N ALA A 5 3.61 -5.46 11.72
CA ALA A 5 3.06 -6.73 11.24
C ALA A 5 3.02 -6.73 9.71
N ALA A 6 3.44 -7.84 9.10
CA ALA A 6 3.33 -8.06 7.66
C ALA A 6 2.41 -9.25 7.38
N ILE A 7 1.46 -9.06 6.47
CA ILE A 7 0.52 -10.11 6.06
C ILE A 7 0.60 -10.27 4.53
N ARG A 8 0.71 -11.51 4.07
CA ARG A 8 0.57 -11.88 2.67
C ARG A 8 -0.66 -12.74 2.51
N PHE A 9 -1.55 -12.35 1.61
CA PHE A 9 -2.73 -13.12 1.30
C PHE A 9 -2.36 -14.36 0.46
N VAL A 10 -3.03 -15.48 0.73
CA VAL A 10 -2.69 -16.82 0.18
C VAL A 10 -2.87 -16.94 -1.34
N ASP A 11 -3.60 -16.02 -1.95
CA ASP A 11 -3.86 -15.96 -3.38
C ASP A 11 -2.87 -15.07 -4.14
N ASP A 12 -1.87 -14.53 -3.42
CA ASP A 12 -0.93 -13.51 -3.91
C ASP A 12 -1.62 -12.22 -4.39
N GLY A 13 -2.85 -11.98 -3.92
CA GLY A 13 -3.63 -10.82 -4.30
C GLY A 13 -3.13 -9.53 -3.67
N ALA A 14 -2.53 -9.60 -2.48
CA ALA A 14 -1.93 -8.46 -1.82
C ALA A 14 -0.87 -8.87 -0.80
N ILE A 15 0.03 -7.92 -0.53
CA ILE A 15 0.89 -7.88 0.66
C ILE A 15 0.60 -6.58 1.38
N ILE A 16 0.45 -6.64 2.71
CA ILE A 16 0.20 -5.48 3.55
C ILE A 16 1.21 -5.42 4.70
N LYS A 17 1.54 -4.19 5.13
CA LYS A 17 2.31 -3.92 6.33
C LYS A 17 1.54 -2.96 7.23
N LEU A 18 1.22 -3.40 8.43
CA LEU A 18 0.54 -2.63 9.47
C LEU A 18 1.58 -2.05 10.42
N PHE A 19 1.61 -0.73 10.55
CA PHE A 19 2.58 -0.02 11.38
C PHE A 19 2.10 0.11 12.83
N ALA A 20 2.99 0.53 13.72
CA ALA A 20 2.70 0.72 15.14
C ALA A 20 1.51 1.68 15.36
N ASN A 21 0.79 1.48 16.46
CA ASN A 21 -0.40 2.27 16.84
C ASN A 21 -1.53 2.19 15.82
N SER A 22 -1.72 1.02 15.21
CA SER A 22 -2.79 0.79 14.23
C SER A 22 -3.74 -0.30 14.68
N ILE A 23 -5.02 -0.16 14.34
CA ILE A 23 -6.06 -1.17 14.55
C ILE A 23 -6.66 -1.53 13.19
N LEU A 24 -6.47 -2.79 12.79
CA LEU A 24 -6.93 -3.33 11.52
C LEU A 24 -7.79 -4.56 11.76
N THR A 25 -9.00 -4.55 11.20
CA THR A 25 -9.82 -5.75 11.05
C THR A 25 -9.76 -6.23 9.61
N ILE A 26 -9.52 -7.53 9.41
CA ILE A 26 -9.45 -8.13 8.07
C ILE A 26 -10.61 -9.11 7.93
N ASN A 27 -11.52 -8.82 7.00
CA ASN A 27 -12.59 -9.72 6.60
C ASN A 27 -12.33 -10.18 5.16
N THR A 28 -12.28 -11.49 4.94
CA THR A 28 -12.10 -12.05 3.59
C THR A 28 -13.24 -12.96 3.21
N GLU A 29 -13.71 -12.84 1.98
CA GLU A 29 -14.68 -13.75 1.41
C GLU A 29 -14.03 -14.55 0.28
N LYS A 30 -14.03 -15.87 0.40
CA LYS A 30 -13.46 -16.78 -0.59
C LYS A 30 -14.57 -17.43 -1.40
N THR A 31 -14.47 -17.33 -2.73
CA THR A 31 -15.24 -18.16 -3.68
C THR A 31 -14.30 -19.13 -4.40
N GLU A 32 -14.79 -19.94 -5.32
CA GLU A 32 -13.98 -20.97 -6.00
C GLU A 32 -12.72 -20.39 -6.68
N ASN A 33 -12.81 -19.19 -7.28
CA ASN A 33 -11.74 -18.61 -8.10
C ASN A 33 -11.28 -17.21 -7.64
N ARG A 34 -11.81 -16.67 -6.53
CA ARG A 34 -11.45 -15.32 -6.05
C ARG A 34 -11.40 -15.25 -4.53
N LEU A 35 -10.60 -14.33 -4.00
CA LEU A 35 -10.56 -13.98 -2.59
C LEU A 35 -10.75 -12.47 -2.46
N ASP A 36 -11.95 -12.06 -2.06
CA ASP A 36 -12.28 -10.66 -1.83
C ASP A 36 -11.76 -10.24 -0.45
N LYS A 37 -11.13 -9.06 -0.39
CA LYS A 37 -10.41 -8.56 0.79
C LYS A 37 -11.04 -7.24 1.22
N ASN A 38 -11.78 -7.28 2.31
CA ASN A 38 -12.45 -6.14 2.91
C ASN A 38 -11.76 -5.84 4.24
N LEU A 39 -10.95 -4.80 4.25
CA LEU A 39 -10.16 -4.39 5.41
C LEU A 39 -10.83 -3.18 6.04
N TYR A 40 -10.86 -3.13 7.37
CA TYR A 40 -11.28 -1.94 8.11
C TYR A 40 -10.11 -1.41 8.93
N LEU A 41 -9.57 -0.26 8.54
CA LEU A 41 -8.53 0.45 9.28
C LEU A 41 -9.19 1.53 10.13
N GLU A 42 -9.21 1.31 11.45
CA GLU A 42 -9.87 2.23 12.39
C GLU A 42 -8.98 3.45 12.69
N VAL A 43 -7.68 3.21 12.88
CA VAL A 43 -6.65 4.22 13.16
C VAL A 43 -5.28 3.67 12.76
N GLY A 44 -4.33 4.57 12.47
CA GLY A 44 -2.94 4.24 12.21
C GLY A 44 -2.60 4.14 10.73
N GLU A 45 -1.62 3.32 10.37
CA GLU A 45 -1.04 3.27 9.02
C GLU A 45 -0.97 1.84 8.48
N LEU A 46 -1.39 1.69 7.22
CA LEU A 46 -1.37 0.44 6.47
C LEU A 46 -0.79 0.67 5.08
N TRP A 47 0.39 0.13 4.84
CA TRP A 47 0.91 0.02 3.48
C TRP A 47 0.33 -1.22 2.80
N SER A 48 -0.03 -1.09 1.53
CA SER A 48 -0.65 -2.14 0.73
C SER A 48 -0.08 -2.18 -0.68
N LYS A 49 0.37 -3.35 -1.12
CA LYS A 49 0.72 -3.65 -2.51
C LYS A 49 -0.22 -4.70 -3.07
N VAL A 50 -1.09 -4.29 -3.98
CA VAL A 50 -2.22 -5.08 -4.50
C VAL A 50 -1.99 -5.47 -5.95
N THR A 51 -2.31 -6.71 -6.31
CA THR A 51 -2.24 -7.21 -7.70
C THR A 51 -3.61 -7.10 -8.40
N LYS A 52 -3.65 -7.06 -9.74
CA LYS A 52 -4.87 -6.71 -10.51
C LYS A 52 -5.95 -7.80 -10.60
N GLU A 53 -5.61 -9.07 -10.39
CA GLU A 53 -6.37 -10.21 -10.93
C GLU A 53 -6.89 -11.20 -9.86
N LYS A 54 -6.94 -10.80 -8.59
CA LYS A 54 -7.10 -11.74 -7.47
C LYS A 54 -8.24 -11.36 -6.50
N GLY A 55 -9.40 -11.00 -7.04
CA GLY A 55 -10.57 -10.55 -6.27
C GLY A 55 -10.57 -9.05 -5.98
N THR A 56 -11.56 -8.59 -5.22
CA THR A 56 -11.63 -7.17 -4.80
C THR A 56 -10.66 -6.89 -3.66
N TYR A 57 -10.23 -5.64 -3.56
CA TYR A 57 -9.47 -5.12 -2.44
C TYR A 57 -10.04 -3.75 -2.06
N GLU A 58 -10.63 -3.69 -0.87
CA GLU A 58 -11.21 -2.47 -0.32
C GLU A 58 -10.68 -2.23 1.10
N ILE A 59 -10.33 -0.97 1.38
CA ILE A 59 -10.06 -0.50 2.75
C ILE A 59 -11.18 0.46 3.12
N GLU A 60 -12.00 0.05 4.07
CA GLU A 60 -12.93 0.92 4.77
C GLU A 60 -12.23 1.62 5.94
N THR A 61 -12.61 2.87 6.15
CA THR A 61 -12.13 3.75 7.21
C THR A 61 -13.32 4.50 7.79
N PRO A 62 -13.18 5.22 8.92
CA PRO A 62 -14.28 6.01 9.49
C PRO A 62 -14.87 7.08 8.56
N THR A 63 -14.18 7.50 7.50
CA THR A 63 -14.61 8.59 6.61
C THR A 63 -14.77 8.19 5.15
N ALA A 64 -14.23 7.04 4.73
CA ALA A 64 -14.20 6.67 3.32
C ALA A 64 -13.99 5.18 3.09
N VAL A 65 -14.29 4.75 1.87
CA VAL A 65 -13.89 3.47 1.30
C VAL A 65 -12.87 3.74 0.19
N ALA A 66 -11.72 3.08 0.27
CA ALA A 66 -10.70 3.07 -0.76
C ALA A 66 -10.81 1.76 -1.56
N ALA A 67 -11.31 1.83 -2.79
CA ALA A 67 -11.37 0.70 -3.72
C ALA A 67 -10.11 0.67 -4.60
N VAL A 68 -9.49 -0.50 -4.70
CA VAL A 68 -8.12 -0.61 -5.20
C VAL A 68 -7.95 -1.74 -6.21
N LYS A 69 -7.26 -1.46 -7.31
CA LYS A 69 -6.90 -2.47 -8.31
C LYS A 69 -5.50 -2.24 -8.87
N GLY A 70 -4.56 -3.08 -8.47
CA GLY A 70 -3.19 -3.05 -9.01
C GLY A 70 -2.41 -1.81 -8.59
N THR A 71 -2.31 -1.57 -7.28
CA THR A 71 -1.84 -0.30 -6.71
C THR A 71 -0.87 -0.56 -5.57
N ASP A 72 0.12 0.32 -5.44
CA ASP A 72 1.06 0.39 -4.33
C ASP A 72 0.82 1.72 -3.60
N PHE A 73 0.34 1.65 -2.35
CA PHE A 73 -0.14 2.84 -1.64
C PHE A 73 -0.05 2.67 -0.11
N LEU A 74 -0.07 3.81 0.57
CA LEU A 74 -0.19 3.90 2.03
C LEU A 74 -1.54 4.50 2.38
N THR A 75 -2.26 3.87 3.30
CA THR A 75 -3.41 4.46 3.98
C THR A 75 -2.99 4.90 5.37
N GLU A 76 -3.33 6.12 5.75
CA GLU A 76 -3.19 6.64 7.10
C GLU A 76 -4.54 7.14 7.60
N VAL A 77 -4.96 6.69 8.78
CA VAL A 77 -6.16 7.16 9.47
C VAL A 77 -5.72 7.85 10.76
N LYS A 78 -5.98 9.15 10.84
CA LYS A 78 -5.69 9.96 12.02
C LYS A 78 -6.68 9.63 13.15
N GLU A 79 -6.34 9.96 14.38
CA GLU A 79 -7.25 9.85 15.55
C GLU A 79 -8.58 10.60 15.38
N SER A 80 -8.62 11.63 14.52
CA SER A 80 -9.87 12.33 14.16
C SER A 80 -10.80 11.51 13.27
N GLY A 81 -10.33 10.38 12.73
CA GLY A 81 -10.95 9.59 11.67
C GLY A 81 -10.66 10.11 10.27
N GLU A 82 -9.87 11.17 10.11
CA GLU A 82 -9.46 11.69 8.80
C GLU A 82 -8.57 10.68 8.08
N THR A 83 -8.92 10.38 6.82
CA THR A 83 -8.25 9.36 6.01
C THR A 83 -7.38 10.02 4.97
N TRP A 84 -6.12 9.58 4.90
CA TRP A 84 -5.12 9.98 3.93
C TRP A 84 -4.69 8.77 3.11
N ILE A 85 -4.65 8.94 1.79
CA ILE A 85 -4.16 7.93 0.85
C ILE A 85 -2.97 8.50 0.11
N PHE A 86 -1.82 7.84 0.17
CA PHE A 86 -0.63 8.19 -0.62
C PHE A 86 -0.39 7.12 -1.67
N THR A 87 -0.58 7.45 -2.95
CA THR A 87 -0.43 6.48 -4.04
C THR A 87 0.96 6.53 -4.65
N PHE A 88 1.72 5.44 -4.54
CA PHE A 88 3.07 5.32 -5.13
C PHE A 88 3.04 4.76 -6.55
N GLU A 89 2.15 3.80 -6.82
CA GLU A 89 1.87 3.25 -8.15
C GLU A 89 0.39 2.90 -8.30
N GLY A 90 -0.13 2.98 -9.52
CA GLY A 90 -1.55 2.71 -9.80
C GLY A 90 -2.47 3.87 -9.46
N VAL A 91 -3.69 3.55 -9.05
CA VAL A 91 -4.76 4.50 -8.67
C VAL A 91 -5.59 3.90 -7.53
N VAL A 92 -6.08 4.76 -6.65
CA VAL A 92 -7.08 4.43 -5.63
C VAL A 92 -8.34 5.23 -5.94
N GLU A 93 -9.49 4.57 -5.98
CA GLU A 93 -10.78 5.26 -5.97
C GLU A 93 -11.17 5.49 -4.50
N LEU A 94 -11.16 6.74 -4.06
CA LEU A 94 -11.49 7.13 -2.69
C LEU A 94 -12.90 7.71 -2.65
N LYS A 95 -13.81 7.03 -1.96
CA LYS A 95 -15.24 7.33 -1.94
C LYS A 95 -15.71 7.62 -0.51
N SER A 96 -16.51 8.68 -0.35
CA SER A 96 -17.33 8.92 0.84
C SER A 96 -18.78 9.16 0.44
N ASP A 97 -19.66 9.38 1.41
CA ASP A 97 -21.07 9.70 1.16
C ASP A 97 -21.27 11.01 0.38
N MET A 98 -20.25 11.89 0.38
CA MET A 98 -20.31 13.20 -0.28
C MET A 98 -19.73 13.20 -1.69
N GLY A 99 -19.05 12.13 -2.11
CA GLY A 99 -18.48 12.04 -3.45
C GLY A 99 -17.34 11.03 -3.59
N VAL A 100 -16.72 11.05 -4.76
CA VAL A 100 -15.64 10.15 -5.13
C VAL A 100 -14.52 10.94 -5.81
N VAL A 101 -13.27 10.53 -5.58
CA VAL A 101 -12.09 11.07 -6.26
C VAL A 101 -11.09 9.96 -6.57
N GLU A 102 -10.39 10.09 -7.68
CA GLU A 102 -9.24 9.24 -8.01
C GLU A 102 -7.95 9.83 -7.42
N VAL A 103 -7.17 8.97 -6.78
CA VAL A 103 -5.86 9.29 -6.21
C VAL A 103 -4.80 8.55 -7.04
N ASP A 104 -4.43 9.18 -8.16
CA ASP A 104 -3.37 8.67 -9.05
C ASP A 104 -2.00 8.62 -8.38
N LYS A 105 -1.08 7.87 -8.99
CA LYS A 105 0.36 7.91 -8.68
C LYS A 105 0.89 9.33 -8.42
N GLY A 106 1.56 9.49 -7.29
CA GLY A 106 2.18 10.74 -6.85
C GLY A 106 1.19 11.77 -6.28
N LYS A 107 -0.05 11.34 -6.01
CA LYS A 107 -1.08 12.15 -5.35
C LYS A 107 -1.40 11.62 -3.95
N THR A 108 -1.88 12.55 -3.15
CA THR A 108 -2.45 12.35 -1.83
C THR A 108 -3.94 12.59 -1.90
N GLY A 109 -4.73 11.60 -1.51
CA GLY A 109 -6.17 11.71 -1.29
C GLY A 109 -6.48 12.01 0.16
N ILE A 110 -7.44 12.88 0.44
CA ILE A 110 -7.87 13.22 1.80
C ILE A 110 -9.39 13.15 1.88
N ALA A 111 -9.89 12.37 2.84
CA ALA A 111 -11.32 12.26 3.15
C ALA A 111 -11.60 12.60 4.62
N THR A 112 -12.52 13.54 4.81
CA THR A 112 -13.02 13.98 6.12
C THR A 112 -14.53 13.70 6.23
N LYS A 113 -15.13 13.96 7.39
CA LYS A 113 -16.59 13.79 7.59
C LYS A 113 -17.41 14.94 7.00
N GLU A 114 -16.76 16.06 6.68
CA GLU A 114 -17.41 17.35 6.40
C GLU A 114 -17.43 17.72 4.91
N SER A 115 -16.60 17.09 4.09
CA SER A 115 -16.51 17.39 2.65
C SER A 115 -16.26 16.15 1.79
N ALA A 116 -16.59 16.27 0.49
CA ALA A 116 -16.23 15.25 -0.49
C ALA A 116 -14.70 15.05 -0.53
N PRO A 117 -14.21 13.83 -0.80
CA PRO A 117 -12.78 13.54 -0.82
C PRO A 117 -12.06 14.42 -1.85
N THR A 118 -10.84 14.83 -1.53
CA THR A 118 -9.99 15.65 -2.41
C THR A 118 -8.73 14.91 -2.77
N SER A 119 -8.11 15.28 -3.89
CA SER A 119 -6.87 14.69 -4.39
C SER A 119 -5.93 15.80 -4.84
N ARG A 120 -4.71 15.80 -4.32
CA ARG A 120 -3.66 16.79 -4.66
C ARG A 120 -2.32 16.11 -4.84
N LYS A 121 -1.36 16.81 -5.43
CA LYS A 121 0.02 16.30 -5.53
C LYS A 121 0.58 16.07 -4.12
N THR A 122 1.22 14.92 -3.91
CA THR A 122 1.91 14.62 -2.65
C THR A 122 3.12 15.54 -2.49
N GLU A 123 3.25 16.12 -1.30
CA GLU A 123 4.36 16.98 -0.94
C GLU A 123 5.50 16.18 -0.31
N LYS A 124 6.71 16.74 -0.36
CA LYS A 124 7.89 16.08 0.21
C LYS A 124 7.78 16.08 1.74
N GLY A 125 7.90 14.91 2.34
CA GLY A 125 7.91 14.74 3.80
C GLY A 125 6.53 14.50 4.42
N GLU A 126 5.46 14.39 3.61
CA GLU A 126 4.13 14.03 4.14
C GLU A 126 4.08 12.59 4.65
N VAL A 127 4.79 11.67 3.99
CA VAL A 127 5.00 10.31 4.50
C VAL A 127 6.21 10.33 5.41
N ARG A 128 6.04 9.86 6.65
CA ARG A 128 7.11 9.77 7.65
C ARG A 128 8.29 8.96 7.10
N GLN A 129 9.51 9.42 7.35
CA GLN A 129 10.72 8.80 6.82
C GLN A 129 10.84 7.32 7.20
N GLU A 130 10.53 6.98 8.45
CA GLU A 130 10.54 5.61 8.97
C GLU A 130 9.58 4.69 8.19
N VAL A 131 8.38 5.19 7.87
CA VAL A 131 7.38 4.48 7.06
C VAL A 131 7.89 4.32 5.62
N SER A 132 8.45 5.38 5.04
CA SER A 132 9.00 5.35 3.68
C SER A 132 10.13 4.33 3.54
N ASP A 133 11.00 4.21 4.53
CA ASP A 133 12.13 3.28 4.50
C ASP A 133 11.68 1.83 4.66
N GLU A 134 10.67 1.57 5.49
CA GLU A 134 10.06 0.25 5.62
C GLU A 134 9.27 -0.18 4.36
N ILE A 135 8.67 0.77 3.64
CA ILE A 135 8.03 0.50 2.35
C ILE A 135 9.07 0.15 1.30
N LYS A 136 10.18 0.90 1.22
CA LYS A 136 11.27 0.61 0.26
C LYS A 136 11.87 -0.77 0.51
N SER A 137 12.15 -1.11 1.77
CA SER A 137 12.66 -2.46 2.12
C SER A 137 11.69 -3.59 1.78
N ALA A 138 10.38 -3.30 1.72
CA ALA A 138 9.36 -4.27 1.27
C ALA A 138 9.40 -4.55 -0.23
N VAL A 139 9.76 -3.53 -1.01
CA VAL A 139 9.69 -3.53 -2.48
C VAL A 139 11.03 -3.95 -3.09
N GLU A 140 12.14 -3.66 -2.41
CA GLU A 140 13.48 -4.08 -2.82
C GLU A 140 13.67 -5.57 -2.53
N THR A 141 13.86 -6.36 -3.59
CA THR A 141 14.42 -7.71 -3.44
C THR A 141 15.89 -7.55 -3.09
N ASN A 142 16.41 -8.26 -2.08
CA ASN A 142 17.84 -8.19 -1.80
C ASN A 142 18.59 -8.66 -3.05
N VAL A 143 19.39 -7.79 -3.66
CA VAL A 143 20.20 -8.12 -4.84
C VAL A 143 21.66 -8.17 -4.42
N MET A 144 22.26 -9.35 -4.50
CA MET A 144 23.71 -9.50 -4.42
C MET A 144 24.27 -9.33 -5.83
N GLU A 145 25.08 -8.30 -6.03
CA GLU A 145 25.80 -8.09 -7.29
C GLU A 145 27.23 -8.63 -7.17
N ILE A 146 27.60 -9.53 -8.08
CA ILE A 146 28.95 -10.10 -8.15
C ILE A 146 29.56 -9.69 -9.49
N GLU A 147 30.65 -8.93 -9.45
CA GLU A 147 31.45 -8.62 -10.63
C GLU A 147 32.46 -9.73 -10.92
N PHE A 148 32.55 -10.16 -12.17
CA PHE A 148 33.52 -11.14 -12.63
C PHE A 148 33.99 -10.81 -14.05
N LYS A 149 35.15 -11.33 -14.46
CA LYS A 149 35.62 -11.21 -15.85
C LYS A 149 35.31 -12.49 -16.61
N ASP A 150 34.81 -12.37 -17.83
CA ASP A 150 34.65 -13.53 -18.71
C ASP A 150 35.97 -13.94 -19.37
N ALA A 151 35.94 -15.00 -20.18
CA ALA A 151 37.12 -15.54 -20.87
C ALA A 151 37.80 -14.53 -21.83
N SER A 152 37.12 -13.44 -22.19
CA SER A 152 37.68 -12.35 -23.01
C SER A 152 38.26 -11.20 -22.19
N GLY A 153 38.18 -11.29 -20.85
CA GLY A 153 38.64 -10.25 -19.93
C GLY A 153 37.63 -9.11 -19.72
N GLN A 154 36.42 -9.22 -20.29
CA GLN A 154 35.35 -8.24 -20.11
C GLN A 154 34.68 -8.44 -18.74
N THR A 155 34.55 -7.35 -17.98
CA THR A 155 33.79 -7.35 -16.72
C THR A 155 32.30 -7.55 -17.00
N LYS A 156 31.69 -8.49 -16.28
CA LYS A 156 30.26 -8.80 -16.25
C LYS A 156 29.77 -8.77 -14.82
N THR A 157 28.50 -8.41 -14.64
CA THR A 157 27.85 -8.36 -13.32
C THR A 157 26.76 -9.43 -13.26
N MET A 158 26.86 -10.33 -12.29
CA MET A 158 25.82 -11.30 -11.96
C MET A 158 24.95 -10.73 -10.83
N LYS A 159 23.63 -10.63 -11.07
CA LYS A 159 22.66 -10.21 -10.06
C LYS A 159 21.96 -11.43 -9.49
N ILE A 160 22.11 -11.67 -8.19
CA ILE A 160 21.43 -12.73 -7.46
C ILE A 160 20.34 -12.09 -6.62
N PHE A 161 19.09 -12.46 -6.88
CA PHE A 161 17.93 -12.01 -6.12
C PHE A 161 17.67 -12.98 -4.97
N TYR A 162 17.62 -12.50 -3.74
CA TYR A 162 17.33 -13.30 -2.54
C TYR A 162 16.39 -12.54 -1.59
N LYS A 163 15.82 -13.27 -0.63
CA LYS A 163 14.99 -12.71 0.44
C LYS A 163 15.74 -12.88 1.76
#